data_AF-A0A7S2YV74-F1
#
_entry.id   AF-A0A7S2YV74-F1
#
_cell.length_a   1.000
_cell.length_b   1.000
_cell.length_c   1.000
_cell.angle_alpha   90.00
_cell.angle_beta   90.00
_cell.angle_gamma   90.00
#
_symmetry.space_group_name_H-M   'P 1'
#
loop_
_entity.id
_entity.type
_entity.pdbx_description
1 polymer ?
#
loop_
_entity_poly.entity_id
_entity_poly.type
_entity_poly.pdbx_seq_one_letter_code
_entity_poly.pdbx_strand_id
1 'polypeptide(L)'
;MASPEDLRILRELQNKPENKVCVDCPMKNPQWASLSYGTFMCLECSGKHRSLGVHISYVRSVNMDAWKGTELKKMQLGGNTKANNFFKKYGVAKETPITQKYHTKGAEIYREVMSAAAEGRKYTPPSPAEAAAASPAPS
;
A
#
# COMPACT_ATOMS: atom_id res chain seq x y z
N MET A 1 -7.94 19.61 0.98
CA MET A 1 -7.96 19.16 2.40
C MET A 1 -9.07 18.15 2.58
N ALA A 2 -8.88 17.20 3.50
CA ALA A 2 -9.86 16.16 3.79
C ALA A 2 -11.09 16.76 4.48
N SER A 3 -12.29 16.26 4.18
CA SER A 3 -13.49 16.68 4.90
C SER A 3 -13.48 16.12 6.35
N PRO A 4 -14.26 16.70 7.29
CA PRO A 4 -14.37 16.16 8.64
C PRO A 4 -14.79 14.68 8.69
N GLU A 5 -15.64 14.27 7.74
CA GLU A 5 -16.11 12.90 7.60
C GLU A 5 -14.98 11.96 7.15
N ASP A 6 -14.24 12.33 6.10
CA ASP A 6 -13.11 11.54 5.61
C ASP A 6 -12.03 11.38 6.69
N LEU A 7 -11.77 12.47 7.45
CA LEU A 7 -10.82 12.45 8.56
C LEU A 7 -11.25 11.51 9.68
N ARG A 8 -12.55 11.39 9.98
CA ARG A 8 -13.06 10.44 10.98
C ARG A 8 -12.71 9.01 10.56
N ILE A 9 -13.04 8.65 9.32
CA ILE A 9 -12.78 7.32 8.75
C ILE A 9 -11.28 7.03 8.74
N LEU A 10 -10.45 7.96 8.26
CA LEU A 10 -9.01 7.77 8.18
C LEU A 10 -8.37 7.63 9.57
N ARG A 11 -8.85 8.38 10.57
CA ARG A 11 -8.39 8.27 11.97
C ARG A 11 -8.77 6.93 12.58
N GLU A 12 -9.98 6.42 12.33
CA GLU A 12 -10.39 5.08 12.75
C GLU A 12 -9.44 4.01 12.17
N LEU A 13 -9.10 4.13 10.88
CA LEU A 13 -8.14 3.23 10.24
C LEU A 13 -6.72 3.36 10.83
N GLN A 14 -6.21 4.58 11.05
CA GLN A 14 -4.91 4.82 11.70
C GLN A 14 -4.88 4.34 13.16
N ASN A 15 -6.04 4.25 13.81
CA ASN A 15 -6.15 3.77 15.18
C ASN A 15 -6.04 2.26 15.32
N LYS A 16 -6.18 1.50 14.22
CA LYS A 16 -5.96 0.07 14.24
C LYS A 16 -4.48 -0.25 14.51
N PRO A 17 -4.16 -1.26 15.34
CA PRO A 17 -2.79 -1.58 15.73
C PRO A 17 -1.84 -1.77 14.55
N GLU A 18 -2.31 -2.37 13.46
CA GLU A 18 -1.52 -2.60 12.24
C GLU A 18 -1.03 -1.29 11.59
N ASN A 19 -1.78 -0.19 11.73
CA ASN A 19 -1.53 1.07 11.01
C ASN A 19 -0.81 2.12 11.88
N LYS A 20 -0.50 1.81 13.14
CA LYS A 20 0.19 2.72 14.07
C LYS A 20 1.65 2.98 13.71
N VAL A 21 2.24 2.11 12.90
CA VAL A 21 3.63 2.18 12.45
C VAL A 21 3.67 2.24 10.93
N CYS A 22 4.59 3.05 10.39
CA CYS A 22 4.86 3.14 8.97
C CYS A 22 5.03 1.75 8.33
N VAL A 23 4.48 1.59 7.13
CA VAL A 23 4.55 0.32 6.39
C VAL A 23 5.98 -0.10 6.05
N ASP A 24 6.92 0.86 5.92
CA ASP A 24 8.31 0.59 5.49
C ASP A 24 9.38 0.80 6.55
N CYS A 25 9.07 1.51 7.64
CA CYS A 25 10.07 1.89 8.65
C CYS A 25 9.47 1.84 10.07
N PRO A 26 10.27 2.00 11.13
CA PRO A 26 9.76 1.92 12.52
C PRO A 26 9.06 3.19 13.01
N MET A 27 8.96 4.25 12.17
CA MET A 27 8.32 5.50 12.58
C MET A 27 6.83 5.31 12.88
N LYS A 28 6.39 5.86 14.02
CA LYS A 28 5.00 5.81 14.48
C LYS A 28 4.16 6.94 13.88
N ASN A 29 2.84 6.83 14.04
CA ASN A 29 1.85 7.85 13.68
C ASN A 29 1.95 8.30 12.20
N PRO A 30 1.93 7.37 11.23
CA PRO A 30 2.06 7.71 9.81
C PRO A 30 0.94 8.65 9.35
N GLN A 31 1.27 9.81 8.79
CA GLN A 31 0.32 10.85 8.33
C GLN A 31 0.13 10.89 6.80
N TRP A 32 0.69 9.91 6.09
CA TRP A 32 0.60 9.76 4.65
C TRP A 32 0.10 8.36 4.31
N ALA A 33 -0.42 8.20 3.11
CA ALA A 33 -0.94 6.94 2.63
C ALA A 33 -0.55 6.66 1.18
N SER A 34 -0.44 5.39 0.81
CA SER A 34 -0.42 4.94 -0.58
C SER A 34 -1.72 4.23 -0.91
N LEU A 35 -2.48 4.82 -1.84
CA LEU A 35 -3.74 4.28 -2.32
C LEU A 35 -3.53 3.02 -3.16
N SER A 36 -2.38 2.90 -3.82
CA SER A 36 -2.03 1.72 -4.63
C SER A 36 -1.97 0.45 -3.79
N TYR A 37 -1.64 0.58 -2.51
CA TYR A 37 -1.47 -0.56 -1.59
C TYR A 37 -2.42 -0.52 -0.39
N GLY A 38 -3.21 0.54 -0.23
CA GLY A 38 -4.07 0.74 0.94
C GLY A 38 -3.28 0.81 2.26
N THR A 39 -2.15 1.50 2.28
CA THR A 39 -1.20 1.51 3.42
C THR A 39 -0.91 2.92 3.93
N PHE A 40 -0.53 3.04 5.20
CA PHE A 40 -0.08 4.27 5.84
C PHE A 40 1.45 4.30 5.99
N MET A 41 2.04 5.46 5.73
CA MET A 41 3.49 5.70 5.81
C MET A 41 3.81 7.06 6.45
N CYS A 42 5.06 7.20 6.91
CA CYS A 42 5.55 8.47 7.45
C CYS A 42 5.88 9.48 6.33
N LEU A 43 6.17 10.73 6.71
CA LEU A 43 6.50 11.80 5.77
C LEU A 43 7.72 11.45 4.90
N GLU A 44 8.79 10.93 5.51
CA GLU A 44 10.03 10.60 4.78
C GLU A 44 9.79 9.50 3.74
N CYS A 45 9.13 8.40 4.13
CA CYS A 45 8.76 7.33 3.20
C CYS A 45 7.83 7.83 2.10
N SER A 46 6.92 8.77 2.39
CA SER A 46 6.07 9.38 1.37
C SER A 46 6.86 10.09 0.27
N GLY A 47 7.97 10.75 0.61
CA GLY A 47 8.88 11.34 -0.37
C GLY A 47 9.49 10.28 -1.29
N LYS A 48 10.01 9.19 -0.70
CA LYS A 48 10.58 8.05 -1.44
C LYS A 48 9.56 7.39 -2.37
N HIS A 49 8.31 7.24 -1.90
CA HIS A 49 7.21 6.71 -2.71
C HIS A 49 6.83 7.61 -3.89
N ARG A 50 6.88 8.94 -3.73
CA ARG A 50 6.63 9.89 -4.83
C ARG A 50 7.64 9.73 -5.95
N SER A 51 8.91 9.48 -5.63
CA SER A 51 9.98 9.24 -6.61
C SER A 51 9.78 7.96 -7.43
N LEU A 52 8.94 7.02 -6.99
CA LEU A 52 8.59 5.82 -7.78
C LEU A 52 7.65 6.13 -8.95
N GLY A 53 6.96 7.27 -8.90
CA GLY A 53 5.91 7.62 -9.86
C GLY A 53 4.53 7.08 -9.49
N VAL A 54 3.50 7.78 -9.99
CA VAL A 54 2.09 7.57 -9.60
C VAL A 54 1.53 6.20 -10.00
N HIS A 55 2.08 5.58 -11.04
CA HIS A 55 1.69 4.26 -11.52
C HIS A 55 2.16 3.13 -10.57
N ILE A 56 3.21 3.39 -9.77
CA ILE A 56 3.71 2.46 -8.75
C ILE A 56 3.11 2.76 -7.39
N SER A 57 3.12 4.02 -6.98
CA SER A 57 2.57 4.42 -5.69
C SER A 57 1.84 5.75 -5.79
N TYR A 58 0.52 5.71 -5.61
CA TYR A 58 -0.31 6.90 -5.57
C TYR A 58 -0.44 7.43 -4.14
N VAL A 59 0.30 8.50 -3.84
CA VAL A 59 0.51 9.03 -2.48
C VAL A 59 -0.49 10.15 -2.13
N ARG A 60 -1.05 10.09 -0.92
CA ARG A 60 -1.93 11.11 -0.33
C ARG A 60 -1.51 11.49 1.09
N SER A 61 -1.66 12.76 1.43
CA SER A 61 -1.68 13.23 2.80
C SER A 61 -3.01 12.88 3.43
N VAL A 62 -2.99 12.36 4.66
CA VAL A 62 -4.23 12.06 5.39
C VAL A 62 -5.04 13.34 5.65
N ASN A 63 -4.38 14.46 5.96
CA ASN A 63 -5.07 15.70 6.33
C ASN A 63 -5.16 16.71 5.18
N MET A 64 -4.09 16.85 4.38
CA MET A 64 -3.98 17.97 3.43
C MET A 64 -4.68 17.72 2.09
N ASP A 65 -4.85 16.46 1.69
CA ASP A 65 -5.49 16.11 0.42
C ASP A 65 -7.00 15.89 0.59
N ALA A 66 -7.76 16.20 -0.45
CA ALA A 66 -9.16 15.78 -0.53
C ALA A 66 -9.24 14.29 -0.91
N TRP A 67 -10.25 13.59 -0.38
CA TRP A 67 -10.41 12.15 -0.56
C TRP A 67 -11.69 11.84 -1.32
N LYS A 68 -11.61 10.85 -2.21
CA LYS A 68 -12.78 10.27 -2.87
C LYS A 68 -13.24 9.01 -2.12
N GLY A 69 -14.53 8.69 -2.21
CA GLY A 69 -15.06 7.46 -1.60
C GLY A 69 -14.35 6.18 -2.08
N THR A 70 -13.93 6.13 -3.35
CA THR A 70 -13.14 5.02 -3.90
C THR A 70 -11.73 4.93 -3.30
N GLU A 71 -11.12 6.06 -2.95
CA GLU A 71 -9.81 6.11 -2.28
C GLU A 71 -9.94 5.66 -0.81
N LEU A 72 -10.99 6.09 -0.11
CA LEU A 72 -11.30 5.60 1.25
C LEU A 72 -11.55 4.10 1.26
N LYS A 73 -12.30 3.57 0.28
CA LYS A 73 -12.57 2.13 0.14
C LYS A 73 -11.26 1.34 0.01
N LYS A 74 -10.29 1.82 -0.77
CA LYS A 74 -8.95 1.19 -0.86
C LYS A 74 -8.25 1.14 0.49
N MET A 75 -8.32 2.22 1.28
CA MET A 75 -7.74 2.23 2.63
C MET A 75 -8.47 1.30 3.60
N GLN A 76 -9.80 1.20 3.53
CA GLN A 76 -10.61 0.30 4.34
C GLN A 76 -10.33 -1.19 4.05
N LEU A 77 -10.10 -1.52 2.77
CA LEU A 77 -9.79 -2.88 2.31
C LEU A 77 -8.32 -3.28 2.53
N GLY A 78 -7.45 -2.30 2.73
CA GLY A 78 -6.00 -2.46 2.86
C GLY A 78 -5.55 -2.76 4.29
N GLY A 79 -4.50 -2.06 4.72
CA GLY A 79 -3.86 -2.18 6.03
C GLY A 79 -2.38 -2.57 5.92
N ASN A 80 -1.55 -2.00 6.79
CA ASN A 80 -0.10 -2.18 6.75
C ASN A 80 0.33 -3.64 6.99
N THR A 81 -0.26 -4.30 8.00
CA THR A 81 0.02 -5.73 8.26
C THR A 81 -0.40 -6.60 7.08
N LYS A 82 -1.55 -6.31 6.45
CA LYS A 82 -2.02 -7.06 5.28
C LYS A 82 -1.03 -6.96 4.12
N ALA A 83 -0.57 -5.74 3.82
CA ALA A 83 0.42 -5.50 2.76
C ALA A 83 1.76 -6.18 3.06
N ASN A 84 2.32 -6.00 4.25
CA ASN A 84 3.60 -6.60 4.61
C ASN A 84 3.54 -8.13 4.68
N ASN A 85 2.44 -8.72 5.16
CA ASN A 85 2.25 -10.17 5.14
C ASN A 85 2.14 -10.69 3.70
N PHE A 86 1.48 -9.95 2.82
CA PHE A 86 1.43 -10.29 1.39
C PHE A 86 2.84 -10.27 0.81
N PHE A 87 3.56 -9.17 0.93
CA PHE A 87 4.95 -9.04 0.44
C PHE A 87 5.87 -10.14 0.97
N LYS A 88 5.76 -10.48 2.26
CA LYS A 88 6.53 -11.57 2.87
C LYS A 88 6.29 -12.92 2.19
N LYS A 89 5.05 -13.24 1.78
CA LYS A 89 4.74 -14.48 1.04
C LYS A 89 5.44 -14.53 -0.31
N TYR A 90 5.72 -13.39 -0.93
CA TYR A 90 6.48 -13.28 -2.19
C TYR A 90 7.98 -13.01 -1.94
N GLY A 91 8.49 -13.31 -0.75
CA GLY A 91 9.91 -13.19 -0.42
C GLY A 91 10.41 -11.75 -0.20
N VAL A 92 9.50 -10.79 -0.01
CA VAL A 92 9.85 -9.38 0.17
C VAL A 92 9.67 -9.00 1.64
N ALA A 93 10.79 -8.75 2.33
CA ALA A 93 10.80 -8.33 3.72
C ALA A 93 10.28 -6.89 3.88
N LYS A 94 9.85 -6.54 5.10
CA LYS A 94 9.39 -5.17 5.39
C LYS A 94 10.52 -4.16 5.19
N GLU A 95 11.72 -4.56 5.58
CA GLU A 95 12.96 -3.77 5.64
C GLU A 95 13.63 -3.62 4.26
N THR A 96 13.11 -4.28 3.22
CA THR A 96 13.59 -4.13 1.85
C THR A 96 13.52 -2.65 1.44
N PRO A 97 14.58 -2.06 0.84
CA PRO A 97 14.57 -0.68 0.38
C PRO A 97 13.35 -0.39 -0.50
N ILE A 98 12.69 0.75 -0.28
CA ILE A 98 11.42 1.14 -0.96
C ILE A 98 11.53 1.00 -2.49
N THR A 99 12.63 1.47 -3.08
CA THR A 99 12.87 1.38 -4.53
C THR A 99 12.89 -0.06 -5.02
N GLN A 100 13.46 -1.00 -4.27
CA GLN A 100 13.47 -2.42 -4.64
C GLN A 100 12.12 -3.07 -4.35
N LYS A 101 11.57 -2.86 -3.15
CA LYS A 101 10.32 -3.45 -2.64
C LYS A 101 9.16 -3.27 -3.63
N TYR A 102 8.98 -2.05 -4.13
CA TYR A 102 7.80 -1.71 -4.93
C TYR A 102 7.94 -1.97 -6.44
N HIS A 103 9.14 -2.35 -6.90
CA HIS A 103 9.38 -2.88 -8.25
C HIS A 103 9.31 -4.42 -8.31
N THR A 104 9.08 -5.09 -7.19
CA THR A 104 8.91 -6.56 -7.18
C THR A 104 7.59 -7.01 -7.80
N LYS A 105 7.55 -8.26 -8.27
CA LYS A 105 6.32 -8.88 -8.75
C LYS A 105 5.25 -8.96 -7.65
N GLY A 106 5.66 -9.23 -6.41
CA GLY A 106 4.75 -9.23 -5.26
C GLY A 106 4.06 -7.88 -5.05
N ALA A 107 4.77 -6.77 -5.23
CA ALA A 107 4.17 -5.44 -5.18
C ALA A 107 3.19 -5.19 -6.32
N GLU A 108 3.53 -5.59 -7.54
CA GLU A 108 2.65 -5.49 -8.71
C GLU A 108 1.34 -6.28 -8.51
N ILE A 109 1.44 -7.54 -8.09
CA ILE A 109 0.28 -8.39 -7.82
C ILE A 109 -0.59 -7.77 -6.72
N TYR A 110 0.01 -7.23 -5.66
CA TYR A 110 -0.77 -6.61 -4.58
C TYR A 110 -1.52 -5.34 -5.04
N ARG A 111 -0.97 -4.56 -5.99
CA ARG A 111 -1.72 -3.44 -6.60
C ARG A 111 -2.97 -3.95 -7.31
N GLU A 112 -2.86 -5.05 -8.05
CA GLU A 112 -4.00 -5.66 -8.73
C GLU A 112 -5.04 -6.22 -7.74
N VAL A 113 -4.59 -6.88 -6.67
CA VAL A 113 -5.48 -7.29 -5.55
C VAL A 113 -6.27 -6.10 -5.01
N MET A 114 -5.60 -4.97 -4.77
CA MET A 114 -6.24 -3.77 -4.24
C MET A 114 -7.19 -3.11 -5.24
N SER A 115 -6.87 -3.09 -6.53
CA SER A 115 -7.77 -2.56 -7.56
C SER A 115 -9.01 -3.42 -7.71
N ALA A 116 -8.82 -4.74 -7.88
CA ALA A 116 -9.91 -5.70 -8.01
C ALA A 116 -10.86 -5.64 -6.82
N ALA A 117 -10.32 -5.60 -5.59
CA ALA A 117 -11.13 -5.51 -4.39
C ALA A 117 -11.93 -4.19 -4.30
N ALA A 118 -11.33 -3.06 -4.71
CA ALA A 118 -12.03 -1.78 -4.73
C ALA A 118 -13.16 -1.74 -5.78
N GLU A 119 -12.95 -2.41 -6.91
CA GLU A 119 -13.93 -2.57 -8.01
C GLU A 119 -15.00 -3.64 -7.72
N GLY A 120 -14.83 -4.48 -6.69
CA GLY A 120 -15.72 -5.62 -6.42
C GLY A 120 -15.53 -6.79 -7.39
N ARG A 121 -14.40 -6.81 -8.10
CA ARG A 121 -14.04 -7.85 -9.06
C ARG A 121 -13.32 -9.00 -8.35
N LYS A 122 -13.63 -10.24 -8.74
CA LYS A 122 -12.89 -11.42 -8.26
C LYS A 122 -11.50 -11.44 -8.91
N TYR A 123 -10.46 -11.53 -8.09
CA TYR A 123 -9.09 -11.70 -8.54
C TYR A 123 -8.37 -12.68 -7.61
N THR A 124 -7.79 -13.72 -8.19
CA THR A 124 -6.97 -14.69 -7.48
C THR A 124 -5.51 -14.39 -7.79
N PRO A 125 -4.72 -13.91 -6.81
CA PRO A 125 -3.30 -13.66 -7.05
C PRO A 125 -2.58 -15.01 -7.29
N PRO A 126 -1.65 -15.07 -8.26
CA PRO A 126 -0.85 -16.28 -8.47
C PRO A 126 -0.04 -16.58 -7.21
N SER A 127 0.17 -17.85 -6.89
CA SER A 127 1.05 -18.27 -5.81
C SER A 127 2.49 -17.74 -6.01
N PRO A 128 3.29 -17.67 -4.94
CA PRO A 128 4.69 -17.26 -5.07
C PRO A 128 5.49 -18.08 -6.09
N ALA A 129 5.21 -19.38 -6.19
CA ALA A 129 5.85 -20.27 -7.17
C ALA A 129 5.44 -19.92 -8.61
N GLU A 130 4.15 -19.69 -8.85
CA GLU A 130 3.64 -19.28 -10.17
C GLU A 130 4.16 -17.91 -10.59
N ALA A 131 4.24 -16.96 -9.64
CA ALA A 131 4.78 -15.62 -9.91
C ALA A 131 6.28 -15.66 -10.24
N ALA A 132 7.05 -16.55 -9.60
CA ALA A 132 8.45 -16.76 -9.91
C ALA A 132 8.64 -17.39 -11.30
N ALA A 133 7.83 -18.40 -11.65
CA ALA A 133 7.88 -19.07 -12.94
C ALA A 133 7.48 -18.17 -14.12
N ALA A 134 6.60 -17.19 -13.90
CA ALA A 134 6.16 -16.22 -14.91
C ALA A 134 7.14 -15.06 -15.12
N SER A 135 8.20 -14.96 -14.32
CA SER A 135 9.24 -13.95 -14.53
C SER A 135 10.18 -14.44 -15.65
N PRO A 136 10.37 -13.68 -16.74
CA PRO A 136 11.29 -14.10 -17.80
C PRO A 136 12.68 -14.27 -17.19
N ALA A 137 13.36 -15.37 -17.56
CA ALA A 137 14.74 -15.59 -17.17
C ALA A 137 15.58 -14.36 -17.53
N PRO A 138 16.49 -13.90 -16.65
CA PRO A 138 17.39 -12.80 -17.01
C PRO A 138 18.14 -13.21 -18.29
N SER A 139 18.02 -12.37 -19.32
CA SER A 139 18.83 -12.49 -20.55
C SER A 139 20.27 -12.10 -20.26
#